data_AF-A0A534W8U4-F1
#
_entry.id   AF-A0A534W8U4-F1
#
_cell.length_a   1.000
_cell.length_b   1.000
_cell.length_c   1.000
_cell.angle_alpha   90.00
_cell.angle_beta   90.00
_cell.angle_gamma   90.00
#
_symmetry.space_group_name_H-M   'P 1'
#
loop_
_entity.id
_entity.type
_entity.pdbx_description
1 polymer ?
#
loop_
_entity_poly.entity_id
_entity_poly.type
_entity_poly.pdbx_seq_one_letter_code
_entity_poly.pdbx_strand_id
1 'polypeptide(L)'
;MPRPIPRPEPVTTATFPSSMPMRADLRGGLIRVGLTRPRSKCQSSSVLLERLPMALLLGEIVRRHACHRPERTAYVIGPHRVTYRQLNALTNRLAHVLRGHGVARGDRVATLALNRLEYPAIYFALAKLG
;
A
#
# COMPACT_ATOMS: atom_id res chain seq x y z
N MET A 1 31.22 -8.40 29.55
CA MET A 1 30.00 -7.68 29.99
C MET A 1 29.38 -6.99 28.79
N PRO A 2 28.12 -7.26 28.42
CA PRO A 2 27.44 -6.56 27.33
C PRO A 2 27.06 -5.13 27.76
N ARG A 3 27.26 -4.13 26.89
CA ARG A 3 26.90 -2.73 27.18
C ARG A 3 25.37 -2.58 27.20
N PRO A 4 24.80 -1.73 28.08
CA PRO A 4 23.37 -1.46 28.10
C PRO A 4 22.93 -0.73 26.81
N ILE A 5 21.80 -1.17 26.26
CA ILE A 5 21.16 -0.59 25.07
C ILE A 5 20.57 0.78 25.46
N PRO A 6 20.84 1.86 24.70
CA PRO A 6 20.26 3.16 25.00
C PRO A 6 18.73 3.13 24.81
N ARG A 7 17.98 3.70 25.77
CA ARG A 7 16.52 3.83 25.66
C ARG A 7 16.18 4.83 24.53
N PRO A 8 15.13 4.58 23.73
CA PRO A 8 14.69 5.54 22.74
C PRO A 8 14.17 6.81 23.42
N GLU A 9 14.74 7.96 23.03
CA GLU A 9 14.24 9.30 23.38
C GLU A 9 12.78 9.46 22.90
N PRO A 10 11.93 10.22 23.63
CA PRO A 10 10.57 10.46 23.20
C PRO A 10 10.55 11.21 21.85
N VAL A 11 9.93 10.58 20.85
CA VAL A 11 9.72 11.19 19.53
C VAL A 11 8.94 12.48 19.72
N THR A 12 9.53 13.61 19.36
CA THR A 12 8.86 14.93 19.36
C THR A 12 7.59 14.82 18.51
N THR A 13 6.44 14.75 19.17
CA THR A 13 5.13 14.85 18.54
C THR A 13 5.06 16.25 17.92
N ALA A 14 5.18 16.32 16.59
CA ALA A 14 4.85 17.53 15.86
C ALA A 14 3.33 17.74 16.01
N THR A 15 2.94 18.52 17.01
CA THR A 15 1.57 19.01 17.18
C THR A 15 1.27 19.93 16.01
N PHE A 16 0.57 19.42 15.01
CA PHE A 16 -0.02 20.25 13.96
C PHE A 16 -1.11 21.13 14.60
N PRO A 17 -1.09 22.46 14.41
CA PRO A 17 -2.11 23.34 14.96
C PRO A 17 -3.47 23.03 14.35
N SER A 18 -4.51 22.93 15.20
CA SER A 18 -5.88 22.55 14.82
C SER A 18 -6.65 23.56 13.95
N SER A 19 -6.01 24.64 13.52
CA SER A 19 -6.62 25.72 12.76
C SER A 19 -5.83 26.02 11.49
N MET A 20 -5.82 25.08 10.54
CA MET A 20 -5.40 25.38 9.18
C MET A 20 -6.64 25.82 8.38
N PRO A 21 -6.72 27.06 7.89
CA PRO A 21 -7.85 27.48 7.08
C PRO A 21 -7.83 26.71 5.75
N MET A 22 -8.94 26.04 5.47
CA MET A 22 -9.27 25.32 4.24
C MET A 22 -9.45 26.31 3.07
N ARG A 23 -8.37 27.00 2.68
CA ARG A 23 -8.25 27.73 1.41
C ARG A 23 -6.80 27.65 0.93
N ALA A 24 -6.40 26.44 0.52
CA ALA A 24 -5.32 26.31 -0.44
C ALA A 24 -5.88 26.72 -1.80
N ASP A 25 -5.48 27.91 -2.24
CA ASP A 25 -5.74 28.47 -3.55
C ASP A 25 -5.24 27.51 -4.63
N LEU A 26 -6.17 26.78 -5.27
CA LEU A 26 -5.91 25.89 -6.41
C LEU A 26 -5.88 26.69 -7.73
N ARG A 27 -5.21 27.84 -7.75
CA ARG A 27 -4.90 28.53 -9.00
C ARG A 27 -3.57 28.03 -9.54
N GLY A 28 -3.67 27.16 -10.55
CA GLY A 28 -2.58 26.90 -11.48
C GLY A 28 -2.18 25.43 -11.55
N GLY A 29 -2.69 24.74 -12.56
CA GLY A 29 -2.11 23.48 -13.01
C GLY A 29 -3.12 22.35 -13.15
N LEU A 30 -4.00 22.46 -14.15
CA LEU A 30 -4.57 21.30 -14.82
C LEU A 30 -3.42 20.40 -15.29
N ILE A 31 -3.04 19.40 -14.50
CA ILE A 31 -2.19 18.31 -15.02
C ILE A 31 -3.13 17.29 -15.65
N ARG A 32 -3.54 17.64 -16.87
CA ARG A 32 -4.22 16.72 -17.78
C ARG A 32 -3.17 15.80 -18.39
N VAL A 33 -2.95 14.64 -17.80
CA VAL A 33 -2.18 13.58 -18.44
C VAL A 33 -3.09 12.38 -18.60
N GLY A 34 -3.72 12.32 -19.77
CA GLY A 34 -4.39 11.12 -20.22
C GLY A 34 -3.37 9.99 -20.41
N LEU A 35 -3.78 8.79 -20.06
CA LEU A 35 -3.71 7.57 -20.89
C LEU A 35 -4.17 6.39 -20.04
N THR A 36 -5.48 6.12 -20.11
CA THR A 36 -6.11 4.90 -19.64
C THR A 36 -5.58 3.71 -20.43
N ARG A 37 -4.83 2.79 -19.79
CA ARG A 37 -4.57 1.46 -20.34
C ARG A 37 -5.59 0.45 -19.79
N PRO A 38 -6.14 -0.43 -20.64
CA PRO A 38 -7.25 -1.29 -20.28
C PRO A 38 -6.83 -2.40 -19.31
N ARG A 39 -7.75 -2.76 -18.41
CA ARG A 39 -7.64 -3.89 -17.48
C ARG A 39 -7.75 -5.20 -18.26
N SER A 40 -6.70 -6.02 -18.29
CA SER A 40 -6.81 -7.42 -18.68
C SER A 40 -7.04 -8.30 -17.44
N LYS A 41 -8.09 -9.13 -17.55
CA LYS A 41 -8.51 -10.14 -16.58
C LYS A 41 -7.39 -11.15 -16.34
N CYS A 42 -7.43 -11.77 -15.16
CA CYS A 42 -6.65 -12.96 -14.81
C CYS A 42 -6.69 -13.97 -15.97
N GLN A 43 -5.60 -14.07 -16.72
CA GLN A 43 -5.37 -15.19 -17.62
C GLN A 43 -4.18 -15.96 -17.09
N SER A 44 -4.48 -17.22 -16.82
CA SER A 44 -3.56 -18.32 -16.64
C SER A 44 -2.44 -18.27 -17.66
N SER A 45 -1.23 -18.40 -17.14
CA SER A 45 0.04 -18.57 -17.83
C SER A 45 0.01 -19.61 -18.95
N SER A 46 0.36 -19.21 -20.17
CA SER A 46 1.18 -20.04 -21.06
C SER A 46 1.72 -19.23 -22.25
N VAL A 47 3.06 -19.23 -22.35
CA VAL A 47 3.89 -19.00 -23.55
C VAL A 47 4.10 -17.54 -24.01
N LEU A 48 5.10 -16.87 -23.44
CA LEU A 48 6.38 -16.57 -24.12
C LEU A 48 7.35 -15.93 -23.13
N LEU A 49 8.43 -16.63 -22.82
CA LEU A 49 9.54 -16.17 -21.99
C LEU A 49 10.50 -15.29 -22.81
N GLU A 50 10.13 -14.03 -23.05
CA GLU A 50 11.11 -13.01 -23.41
C GLU A 50 11.51 -12.21 -22.16
N ARG A 51 12.55 -12.74 -21.49
CA ARG A 51 13.54 -12.07 -20.63
C ARG A 51 13.19 -10.66 -20.12
N LEU A 52 12.26 -10.58 -19.17
CA LEU A 52 12.20 -9.49 -18.19
C LEU A 52 12.65 -10.06 -16.84
N PRO A 53 13.41 -9.30 -16.02
CA PRO A 53 13.88 -9.78 -14.73
C PRO A 53 12.68 -10.19 -13.88
N MET A 54 12.92 -10.91 -12.79
CA MET A 54 11.94 -11.27 -11.76
C MET A 54 11.29 -10.03 -11.11
N ALA A 55 10.60 -9.21 -11.88
CA ALA A 55 9.97 -7.95 -11.51
C ALA A 55 8.61 -8.28 -10.88
N LEU A 56 8.68 -8.87 -9.69
CA LEU A 56 7.51 -8.99 -8.84
C LEU A 56 7.13 -7.58 -8.39
N LEU A 57 6.02 -7.08 -8.91
CA LEU A 57 5.42 -5.84 -8.42
C LEU A 57 5.11 -6.01 -6.93
N LEU A 58 5.34 -4.95 -6.17
CA LEU A 58 5.17 -4.97 -4.73
C LEU A 58 3.73 -5.36 -4.31
N GLY A 59 2.73 -4.89 -5.07
CA GLY A 59 1.32 -5.27 -4.89
C GLY A 59 1.02 -6.75 -5.19
N GLU A 60 1.82 -7.42 -6.02
CA GLU A 60 1.64 -8.83 -6.40
C GLU A 60 2.17 -9.80 -5.33
N ILE A 61 3.06 -9.34 -4.43
CA ILE A 61 3.60 -10.16 -3.32
C ILE A 61 2.46 -10.75 -2.49
N VAL A 62 1.58 -9.88 -1.99
CA VAL A 62 0.46 -10.28 -1.12
C VAL A 62 -0.52 -11.18 -1.86
N ARG A 63 -0.78 -10.90 -3.14
CA ARG A 63 -1.67 -11.71 -3.98
C ARG A 63 -1.11 -13.12 -4.18
N ARG A 64 0.18 -13.22 -4.53
CA ARG A 64 0.86 -14.50 -4.74
C ARG A 64 0.85 -15.36 -3.49
N HIS A 65 1.13 -14.78 -2.33
CA HIS A 65 1.05 -15.50 -1.07
C HIS A 65 -0.39 -15.91 -0.71
N ALA A 66 -1.38 -15.06 -0.98
CA ALA A 66 -2.78 -15.41 -0.78
C ALA A 66 -3.24 -16.56 -1.69
N CYS A 67 -2.73 -16.67 -2.92
CA CYS A 67 -3.03 -17.78 -3.82
C CYS A 67 -2.35 -19.08 -3.39
N HIS A 68 -1.07 -19.04 -3.02
CA HIS A 68 -0.31 -20.27 -2.74
C HIS A 68 -0.44 -20.75 -1.28
N ARG A 69 -0.62 -19.83 -0.32
CA ARG A 69 -0.64 -20.13 1.13
C ARG A 69 -1.64 -19.21 1.85
N PRO A 70 -2.95 -19.33 1.57
CA PRO A 70 -3.98 -18.41 2.08
C PRO A 70 -4.05 -18.35 3.61
N GLU A 71 -3.96 -19.50 4.27
CA GLU A 71 -4.13 -19.62 5.74
C GLU A 71 -2.85 -19.36 6.54
N ARG A 72 -1.71 -19.12 5.86
CA ARG A 72 -0.47 -18.78 6.55
C ARG A 72 -0.57 -17.38 7.14
N THR A 73 -0.10 -17.23 8.38
CA THR A 73 -0.03 -15.92 9.05
C THR A 73 0.95 -15.00 8.33
N ALA A 74 0.49 -13.80 7.99
CA ALA A 74 1.28 -12.73 7.37
C ALA A 74 1.77 -11.72 8.42
N TYR A 75 0.89 -11.32 9.34
CA TYR A 75 1.21 -10.39 10.42
C TYR A 75 0.73 -10.91 11.78
N VAL A 76 1.49 -10.60 12.83
CA VAL A 76 1.14 -10.85 14.23
C VAL A 76 1.17 -9.51 14.96
N ILE A 77 0.05 -9.13 15.56
CA ILE A 77 -0.14 -7.83 16.22
C ILE A 77 -0.67 -8.12 17.62
N GLY A 78 0.26 -8.22 18.58
CA GLY A 78 -0.04 -8.71 19.92
C GLY A 78 -0.71 -10.09 19.86
N PRO A 79 -1.94 -10.25 20.39
CA PRO A 79 -2.67 -11.52 20.35
C PRO A 79 -3.30 -11.82 18.98
N HIS A 80 -3.38 -10.83 18.08
CA HIS A 80 -4.08 -10.98 16.81
C HIS A 80 -3.15 -11.53 15.73
N ARG A 81 -3.65 -12.49 14.96
CA ARG A 81 -2.97 -13.07 13.80
C ARG A 81 -3.77 -12.76 12.55
N VAL A 82 -3.11 -12.24 11.54
CA VAL A 82 -3.71 -11.90 10.24
C VAL A 82 -3.14 -12.82 9.18
N THR A 83 -4.00 -13.51 8.45
CA THR A 83 -3.59 -14.42 7.37
C THR A 83 -3.33 -13.68 6.06
N TYR A 84 -2.58 -14.28 5.14
CA TYR A 84 -2.38 -13.70 3.80
C TYR A 84 -3.70 -13.52 3.05
N ARG A 85 -4.69 -14.41 3.25
CA ARG A 85 -6.03 -14.25 2.69
C ARG A 85 -6.72 -12.99 3.21
N GLN A 86 -6.69 -12.76 4.53
CA GLN A 86 -7.30 -11.58 5.16
C GLN A 86 -6.60 -10.29 4.74
N LEU A 87 -5.26 -10.30 4.72
CA LEU A 87 -4.45 -9.17 4.28
C LEU A 87 -4.79 -8.80 2.83
N ASN A 88 -4.80 -9.77 1.91
CA ASN A 88 -5.13 -9.53 0.51
C ASN A 88 -6.54 -8.95 0.32
N ALA A 89 -7.51 -9.44 1.10
CA ALA A 89 -8.87 -8.93 1.06
C ALA A 89 -8.96 -7.48 1.58
N LEU A 90 -8.23 -7.13 2.64
CA LEU A 90 -8.12 -5.74 3.13
C LEU A 90 -7.44 -4.84 2.10
N THR A 91 -6.30 -5.26 1.55
CA THR A 91 -5.58 -4.51 0.51
C THR A 91 -6.45 -4.25 -0.72
N ASN A 92 -7.20 -5.25 -1.19
CA ASN A 92 -8.10 -5.08 -2.34
C ASN A 92 -9.23 -4.10 -2.03
N ARG A 93 -9.84 -4.18 -0.84
CA ARG A 93 -10.88 -3.24 -0.43
C ARG A 93 -10.35 -1.81 -0.38
N LEU A 94 -9.19 -1.59 0.23
CA LEU A 94 -8.55 -0.28 0.26
C LEU A 94 -8.22 0.24 -1.15
N ALA A 95 -7.68 -0.61 -2.03
CA ALA A 95 -7.41 -0.21 -3.40
C ALA A 95 -8.68 0.23 -4.15
N HIS A 96 -9.81 -0.45 -3.92
CA HIS A 96 -11.09 -0.04 -4.51
C HIS A 96 -11.59 1.30 -3.95
N VAL A 97 -11.50 1.51 -2.64
CA VAL A 97 -11.88 2.77 -2.00
C VAL A 97 -11.02 3.93 -2.50
N LEU A 98 -9.69 3.77 -2.49
CA LEU A 98 -8.75 4.78 -2.97
C LEU A 98 -8.97 5.13 -4.45
N ARG A 99 -9.28 4.13 -5.29
CA ARG A 99 -9.66 4.38 -6.68
C ARG A 99 -10.97 5.15 -6.79
N GLY A 100 -11.94 4.88 -5.92
CA GLY A 100 -13.20 5.64 -5.84
C GLY A 100 -12.99 7.11 -5.46
N HIS A 101 -11.94 7.40 -4.68
CA HIS A 101 -11.51 8.76 -4.34
C HIS A 101 -10.64 9.42 -5.43
N GLY A 102 -10.47 8.79 -6.59
CA GLY A 102 -9.75 9.37 -7.72
C GLY A 102 -8.26 9.05 -7.79
N VAL A 103 -7.73 8.20 -6.91
CA VAL A 103 -6.32 7.77 -6.99
C VAL A 103 -6.13 6.88 -8.23
N ALA A 104 -5.31 7.34 -9.14
CA ALA A 104 -4.95 6.67 -10.38
C ALA A 104 -3.47 6.27 -10.39
N ARG A 105 -3.12 5.50 -11.41
CA ARG A 105 -1.75 5.06 -11.62
C ARG A 105 -0.85 6.27 -11.91
N GLY A 106 0.29 6.35 -11.23
CA GLY A 106 1.24 7.46 -11.36
C GLY A 106 0.97 8.65 -10.43
N ASP A 107 -0.12 8.60 -9.65
CA ASP A 107 -0.37 9.59 -8.61
C ASP A 107 0.57 9.38 -7.42
N ARG A 108 1.03 10.48 -6.83
CA ARG A 108 1.88 10.46 -5.64
C ARG A 108 1.01 10.61 -4.40
N VAL A 109 1.00 9.59 -3.55
CA VAL A 109 0.21 9.56 -2.31
C VAL A 109 1.14 9.53 -1.11
N ALA A 110 1.02 10.51 -0.23
CA ALA A 110 1.68 10.49 1.07
C ALA A 110 0.88 9.62 2.05
N THR A 111 1.58 8.73 2.78
CA THR A 111 0.96 7.89 3.81
C THR A 111 1.56 8.23 5.17
N LEU A 112 0.72 8.66 6.12
CA LEU A 112 1.10 8.85 7.52
C LEU A 112 0.21 7.95 8.37
N ALA A 113 0.81 6.95 9.00
CA ALA A 113 0.11 6.02 9.87
C ALA A 113 1.04 5.50 10.97
N LEU A 114 0.44 5.02 12.06
CA LEU A 114 1.16 4.33 13.13
C LEU A 114 1.62 2.94 12.65
N ASN A 115 2.56 2.32 13.38
CA ASN A 115 3.01 0.95 13.13
C ASN A 115 1.91 -0.07 13.52
N ARG A 116 0.88 -0.14 12.69
CA ARG A 116 -0.27 -1.04 12.81
C ARG A 116 -0.58 -1.66 11.45
N LEU A 117 -1.53 -2.60 11.38
CA LEU A 117 -1.87 -3.36 10.17
C LEU A 117 -2.25 -2.47 8.98
N GLU A 118 -2.84 -1.32 9.26
CA GLU A 118 -3.33 -0.37 8.27
C GLU A 118 -2.19 0.16 7.41
N TYR A 119 -1.01 0.40 8.00
CA TYR A 119 0.15 0.89 7.26
C TYR A 119 0.58 -0.03 6.11
N PRO A 120 0.94 -1.32 6.33
CA PRO A 120 1.27 -2.22 5.24
C PRO A 120 0.08 -2.46 4.31
N ALA A 121 -1.15 -2.49 4.82
CA ALA A 121 -2.33 -2.65 3.98
C ALA A 121 -2.52 -1.50 2.97
N ILE A 122 -2.32 -0.24 3.41
CA ILE A 122 -2.34 0.95 2.55
C ILE A 122 -1.18 0.91 1.55
N TYR A 123 0.01 0.57 2.01
CA TYR A 123 1.20 0.49 1.18
C TYR A 123 1.02 -0.51 0.02
N PHE A 124 0.54 -1.72 0.31
CA PHE A 124 0.23 -2.70 -0.73
C PHE A 124 -0.97 -2.27 -1.60
N ALA A 125 -1.94 -1.54 -1.06
CA ALA A 125 -3.11 -1.10 -1.82
C ALA A 125 -2.70 -0.06 -2.87
N LEU A 126 -1.86 0.90 -2.49
CA LEU A 126 -1.27 1.88 -3.40
C LEU A 126 -0.38 1.20 -4.44
N ALA A 127 0.47 0.25 -4.01
CA ALA A 127 1.29 -0.53 -4.94
C ALA A 127 0.46 -1.35 -5.95
N LYS A 128 -0.78 -1.74 -5.61
CA LYS A 128 -1.72 -2.39 -6.55
C LYS A 128 -2.41 -1.41 -7.50
N LEU A 129 -2.48 -0.13 -7.16
CA LEU A 129 -3.09 0.89 -8.00
C LEU A 129 -2.16 1.36 -9.12
N GLY A 130 -0.85 1.39 -8.85
CA GLY A 130 0.19 1.50 -9.87
C GLY A 130 1.07 2.72 -9.72
#